data_AF-A0A960QZG1-F1
#
_entry.id   AF-A0A960QZG1-F1
#
_cell.length_a   1.000
_cell.length_b   1.000
_cell.length_c   1.000
_cell.angle_alpha   90.00
_cell.angle_beta   90.00
_cell.angle_gamma   90.00
#
_symmetry.space_group_name_H-M   'P 1'
#
loop_
_entity.id
_entity.type
_entity.pdbx_description
1 polymer ?
#
loop_
_entity_poly.entity_id
_entity_poly.type
_entity_poly.pdbx_seq_one_letter_code
_entity_poly.pdbx_strand_id
1 'polypeptide(L)'
;VCDSPNLLFIPDRDRDDVPDGEPEIVLDGWTTEAKHNFFNGLTWGIDGWLYGRHGITTASSVGAPGTPEEERVKFDCSIWRYHPVTKAFEIVCRGTTNPWGLDWNEAGELFFTNNVNGHLWHGIFGAFYPRMGNRDDRFIEHVYDRIGMCADHLHHAGSTDDWTKTRDGKGVHGELGGGHSHCGGMIYL
;
A
#
# COMPACT_ATOMS: atom_id res chain seq x y z
N VAL A 1 14.20 -4.01 -4.11
CA VAL A 1 14.40 -3.01 -3.05
C VAL A 1 13.59 -1.76 -3.36
N CYS A 2 12.91 -1.18 -2.37
CA CYS A 2 12.24 0.12 -2.51
C CYS A 2 13.25 1.26 -2.29
N ASP A 3 13.73 1.91 -3.35
CA ASP A 3 14.65 3.05 -3.27
C ASP A 3 14.11 4.23 -4.06
N SER A 4 13.12 4.92 -3.48
CA SER A 4 12.35 5.97 -4.18
C SER A 4 13.27 6.99 -4.85
N PRO A 5 13.10 7.28 -6.16
CA PRO A 5 11.90 7.01 -6.96
C PRO A 5 11.87 5.65 -7.69
N ASN A 6 12.79 4.72 -7.37
CA ASN A 6 13.07 3.53 -8.16
C ASN A 6 12.75 2.21 -7.40
N LEU A 7 12.14 1.26 -8.08
CA LEU A 7 12.17 -0.15 -7.68
C LEU A 7 13.42 -0.79 -8.26
N LEU A 8 14.32 -1.25 -7.39
CA LEU A 8 15.57 -1.88 -7.80
C LEU A 8 15.49 -3.40 -7.71
N PHE A 9 16.01 -4.10 -8.71
CA PHE A 9 16.34 -5.51 -8.69
C PHE A 9 17.84 -5.68 -8.49
N ILE A 10 18.23 -6.49 -7.51
CA ILE A 10 19.64 -6.85 -7.28
C ILE A 10 19.81 -8.26 -7.84
N PRO A 11 20.61 -8.45 -8.89
CA PRO A 11 20.81 -9.78 -9.48
C PRO A 11 21.64 -10.66 -8.56
N ASP A 12 21.16 -11.88 -8.35
CA ASP A 12 21.89 -12.98 -7.70
C ASP A 12 21.49 -14.27 -8.45
N ARG A 13 22.25 -14.61 -9.48
CA ARG A 13 21.96 -15.68 -10.43
C ARG A 13 22.58 -17.00 -9.99
N ASP A 14 23.70 -16.95 -9.28
CA ASP A 14 24.37 -18.12 -8.73
C ASP A 14 23.89 -18.49 -7.32
N ARG A 15 23.08 -17.63 -6.69
CA ARG A 15 22.38 -17.84 -5.41
C ARG A 15 23.33 -17.92 -4.23
N ASP A 16 24.37 -17.10 -4.25
CA ASP A 16 25.37 -17.03 -3.19
C ASP A 16 25.11 -15.90 -2.17
N ASP A 17 23.98 -15.19 -2.31
CA ASP A 17 23.59 -14.00 -1.55
C ASP A 17 24.55 -12.80 -1.72
N VAL A 18 25.40 -12.81 -2.75
CA VAL A 18 26.25 -11.69 -3.17
C VAL A 18 25.68 -11.09 -4.46
N PRO A 19 25.58 -9.76 -4.58
CA PRO A 19 25.15 -9.15 -5.84
C PRO A 19 26.10 -9.49 -7.01
N ASP A 20 25.55 -10.02 -8.10
CA ASP A 20 26.31 -10.30 -9.34
C ASP A 20 26.80 -9.02 -10.05
N GLY A 21 26.28 -7.87 -9.66
CA GLY A 21 26.56 -6.59 -10.29
C GLY A 21 25.73 -5.44 -9.74
N GLU A 22 25.72 -4.34 -10.48
CA GLU A 22 24.98 -3.13 -10.11
C GLU A 22 23.46 -3.37 -10.08
N PRO A 23 22.72 -2.71 -9.16
CA PRO A 23 21.27 -2.78 -9.13
C PRO A 23 20.62 -2.32 -10.44
N GLU A 24 19.64 -3.08 -10.91
CA GLU A 24 18.86 -2.78 -12.10
C GLU A 24 17.59 -2.01 -11.71
N ILE A 25 17.32 -0.86 -12.34
CA ILE A 25 16.04 -0.16 -12.17
C ILE A 25 14.98 -0.92 -12.98
N VAL A 26 14.01 -1.53 -12.30
CA VAL A 26 12.93 -2.27 -12.97
C VAL A 26 11.66 -1.47 -13.14
N LEU A 27 11.43 -0.48 -12.27
CA LEU A 27 10.38 0.54 -12.37
C LEU A 27 10.90 1.85 -11.76
N ASP A 28 10.40 2.99 -12.23
CA ASP A 28 10.68 4.32 -11.68
C ASP A 28 9.39 5.17 -11.60
N GLY A 29 9.47 6.32 -10.92
CA GLY A 29 8.38 7.31 -10.86
C GLY A 29 7.55 7.32 -9.58
N TRP A 30 8.03 6.67 -8.52
CA TRP A 30 7.51 6.92 -7.17
C TRP A 30 7.89 8.33 -6.71
N THR A 31 6.94 9.03 -6.09
CA THR A 31 7.16 10.37 -5.57
C THR A 31 8.12 10.38 -4.38
N THR A 32 8.98 11.40 -4.31
CA THR A 32 9.86 11.68 -3.16
C THR A 32 9.23 12.68 -2.18
N GLU A 33 8.09 13.27 -2.54
CA GLU A 33 7.44 14.34 -1.78
C GLU A 33 6.34 13.83 -0.84
N ALA A 34 6.04 12.52 -0.89
CA ALA A 34 5.05 11.94 -0.01
C ALA A 34 5.61 11.72 1.39
N LYS A 35 4.78 12.00 2.40
CA LYS A 35 5.13 11.84 3.81
C LYS A 35 4.58 10.54 4.41
N HIS A 36 3.57 9.95 3.78
CA HIS A 36 2.91 8.74 4.29
C HIS A 36 3.10 7.58 3.31
N ASN A 37 3.89 6.60 3.74
CA ASN A 37 3.93 5.23 3.25
C ASN A 37 3.78 5.03 1.73
N PHE A 38 4.56 5.80 0.97
CA PHE A 38 4.41 5.98 -0.47
C PHE A 38 5.05 4.90 -1.33
N PHE A 39 6.04 4.18 -0.82
CA PHE A 39 6.62 3.02 -1.50
C PHE A 39 7.32 2.09 -0.52
N ASN A 40 6.68 0.98 -0.13
CA ASN A 40 7.17 0.15 0.96
C ASN A 40 6.50 -1.23 1.05
N GLY A 41 7.14 -2.09 1.85
CA GLY A 41 6.70 -3.43 2.26
C GLY A 41 6.32 -4.32 1.12
N LEU A 42 7.34 -4.57 0.31
CA LEU A 42 7.30 -5.58 -0.72
C LEU A 42 7.03 -6.94 -0.08
N THR A 43 6.09 -7.68 -0.65
CA THR A 43 5.82 -9.07 -0.28
C THR A 43 5.42 -9.85 -1.51
N TRP A 44 5.74 -11.14 -1.54
CA TRP A 44 5.37 -12.01 -2.64
C TRP A 44 3.95 -12.52 -2.42
N GLY A 45 3.10 -12.35 -3.43
CA GLY A 45 1.80 -13.00 -3.46
C GLY A 45 1.92 -14.47 -3.84
N ILE A 46 0.89 -15.24 -3.49
CA ILE A 46 0.78 -16.67 -3.86
C ILE A 46 0.71 -16.91 -5.38
N ASP A 47 0.47 -15.86 -6.16
CA ASP A 47 0.42 -15.84 -7.62
C ASP A 47 1.80 -15.55 -8.26
N GLY A 48 2.85 -15.38 -7.45
CA GLY A 48 4.21 -15.09 -7.92
C GLY A 48 4.45 -13.63 -8.32
N TRP A 49 3.50 -12.73 -8.03
CA TRP A 49 3.70 -11.29 -8.22
C TRP A 49 4.30 -10.65 -6.97
N LEU A 50 5.04 -9.57 -7.16
CA LEU A 50 5.55 -8.74 -6.07
C LEU A 50 4.53 -7.65 -5.76
N TYR A 51 4.00 -7.61 -4.55
CA TYR A 51 3.03 -6.63 -4.11
C TYR A 51 3.70 -5.53 -3.31
N GLY A 52 3.12 -4.33 -3.34
CA GLY A 52 3.50 -3.25 -2.45
C GLY A 52 2.38 -2.25 -2.23
N ARG A 53 2.69 -1.22 -1.44
CA ARG A 53 1.70 -0.28 -0.90
C ARG A 53 2.06 1.16 -1.22
N HIS A 54 1.04 2.01 -1.25
CA HIS A 54 1.17 3.44 -1.50
C HIS A 54 0.12 4.25 -0.73
N GLY A 55 0.54 5.35 -0.11
CA GLY A 55 -0.28 6.19 0.79
C GLY A 55 -0.90 7.43 0.13
N ILE A 56 -1.56 8.26 0.95
CA ILE A 56 -2.47 9.32 0.46
C ILE A 56 -1.83 10.66 0.08
N THR A 57 -0.62 10.96 0.56
CA THR A 57 -0.19 12.38 0.63
C THR A 57 0.11 12.97 -0.73
N THR A 58 0.77 12.21 -1.60
CA THR A 58 1.21 12.67 -2.92
C THR A 58 1.13 11.49 -3.86
N ALA A 59 0.57 11.68 -5.06
CA ALA A 59 0.48 10.63 -6.07
C ALA A 59 1.84 10.30 -6.69
N SER A 60 1.92 9.14 -7.34
CA SER A 60 3.07 8.70 -8.13
C SER A 60 2.65 8.42 -9.57
N SER A 61 3.63 8.40 -10.47
CA SER A 61 3.46 8.15 -11.91
C SER A 61 4.48 7.08 -12.31
N VAL A 62 4.11 5.81 -12.15
CA VAL A 62 5.06 4.69 -12.22
C VAL A 62 5.06 4.03 -13.59
N GLY A 63 6.24 3.69 -14.09
CA GLY A 63 6.45 2.96 -15.33
C GLY A 63 7.81 2.28 -15.34
N ALA A 64 8.10 1.55 -16.42
CA ALA A 64 9.47 1.10 -16.67
C ALA A 64 10.36 2.31 -17.01
N PRO A 65 11.69 2.20 -16.82
CA PRO A 65 12.60 3.26 -17.25
C PRO A 65 12.39 3.65 -18.72
N GLY A 66 12.23 4.95 -18.96
CA GLY A 66 11.97 5.49 -20.29
C GLY A 66 10.50 5.46 -20.76
N THR A 67 9.55 4.92 -19.97
CA THR A 67 8.12 5.04 -20.28
C THR A 67 7.70 6.52 -20.34
N PRO A 68 7.03 6.97 -21.42
CA PRO A 68 6.47 8.31 -21.54
C PRO A 68 5.49 8.65 -20.40
N GLU A 69 5.41 9.92 -20.01
CA GLU A 69 4.62 10.37 -18.84
C GLU A 69 3.11 10.07 -18.98
N GLU A 70 2.60 10.07 -20.20
CA GLU A 70 1.22 9.76 -20.55
C GLU A 70 0.89 8.25 -20.47
N GLU A 71 1.90 7.38 -20.56
CA GLU A 71 1.77 5.93 -20.48
C GLU A 71 1.99 5.41 -19.05
N ARG A 72 2.47 6.25 -18.13
CA ARG A 72 2.72 5.89 -16.74
C ARG A 72 1.43 5.71 -15.96
N VAL A 73 1.45 4.74 -15.05
CA VAL A 73 0.32 4.48 -14.15
C VAL A 73 0.31 5.49 -13.03
N LYS A 74 -0.71 6.34 -13.00
CA LYS A 74 -0.92 7.35 -11.96
C LYS A 74 -1.80 6.82 -10.84
N PHE A 75 -1.31 6.93 -9.61
CA PHE A 75 -2.03 6.42 -8.45
C PHE A 75 -1.58 7.05 -7.14
N ASP A 76 -2.48 6.96 -6.16
CA ASP A 76 -2.26 7.15 -4.74
C ASP A 76 -3.11 6.11 -3.99
N CYS A 77 -2.95 5.99 -2.67
CA CYS A 77 -3.80 5.14 -1.80
C CYS A 77 -4.09 3.78 -2.42
N SER A 78 -3.09 2.93 -2.62
CA SER A 78 -3.30 1.69 -3.38
C SER A 78 -2.46 0.54 -2.86
N ILE A 79 -2.98 -0.66 -3.09
CA ILE A 79 -2.16 -1.86 -3.21
C ILE A 79 -1.85 -2.03 -4.70
N TRP A 80 -0.59 -2.25 -5.03
CA TRP A 80 -0.11 -2.45 -6.40
C TRP A 80 0.68 -3.75 -6.48
N ARG A 81 0.86 -4.27 -7.68
CA ARG A 81 1.68 -5.46 -7.94
C ARG A 81 2.52 -5.34 -9.20
N TYR A 82 3.64 -6.06 -9.21
CA TYR A 82 4.59 -6.13 -10.32
C TYR A 82 4.94 -7.58 -10.64
N HIS A 83 4.90 -7.93 -11.93
CA HIS A 83 5.27 -9.27 -12.39
C HIS A 83 6.75 -9.30 -12.81
N PRO A 84 7.62 -10.10 -12.17
CA PRO A 84 9.07 -10.04 -12.42
C PRO A 84 9.49 -10.54 -13.81
N VAL A 85 8.75 -11.49 -14.40
CA VAL A 85 9.02 -12.01 -15.76
C VAL A 85 8.43 -11.12 -16.85
N THR A 86 7.12 -10.85 -16.85
CA THR A 86 6.45 -10.07 -17.90
C THR A 86 6.67 -8.57 -17.77
N LYS A 87 7.21 -8.11 -16.63
CA LYS A 87 7.45 -6.70 -16.29
C LYS A 87 6.16 -5.87 -16.18
N ALA A 88 4.99 -6.52 -16.11
CA ALA A 88 3.72 -5.84 -15.94
C ALA A 88 3.60 -5.18 -14.56
N PHE A 89 2.95 -4.00 -14.51
CA PHE A 89 2.64 -3.27 -13.28
C PHE A 89 1.15 -2.96 -13.23
N GLU A 90 0.52 -3.24 -12.09
CA GLU A 90 -0.94 -3.14 -11.93
C GLU A 90 -1.34 -2.56 -10.57
N ILE A 91 -2.45 -1.84 -10.55
CA ILE A 91 -3.13 -1.47 -9.31
C ILE A 91 -4.12 -2.57 -8.96
N VAL A 92 -3.95 -3.17 -7.78
CA VAL A 92 -4.81 -4.24 -7.28
C VAL A 92 -6.11 -3.66 -6.76
N CYS A 93 -6.02 -2.69 -5.85
CA CYS A 93 -7.18 -2.02 -5.28
C CYS A 93 -6.81 -0.61 -4.82
N ARG A 94 -7.82 0.26 -4.73
CA ARG A 94 -7.65 1.68 -4.42
C ARG A 94 -8.41 2.06 -3.15
N GLY A 95 -7.86 3.03 -2.42
CA GLY A 95 -8.45 3.60 -1.23
C GLY A 95 -7.69 3.27 0.06
N THR A 96 -8.41 3.47 1.16
CA THR A 96 -7.87 3.74 2.49
C THR A 96 -6.96 4.98 2.50
N THR A 97 -5.98 5.06 3.40
CA THR A 97 -5.20 6.29 3.62
C THR A 97 -3.72 6.01 3.72
N ASN A 98 -3.37 5.02 4.53
CA ASN A 98 -2.01 4.71 4.92
C ASN A 98 -1.91 3.21 5.23
N PRO A 99 -1.84 2.33 4.21
CA PRO A 99 -1.79 0.88 4.41
C PRO A 99 -0.39 0.40 4.84
N TRP A 100 -0.23 -0.32 5.96
CA TRP A 100 1.10 -0.71 6.52
C TRP A 100 1.36 -2.23 6.55
N GLY A 101 0.32 -3.03 6.47
CA GLY A 101 0.37 -4.49 6.48
C GLY A 101 -0.32 -5.06 5.25
N LEU A 102 0.17 -6.19 4.76
CA LEU A 102 -0.43 -6.96 3.67
C LEU A 102 -0.05 -8.42 3.90
N ASP A 103 -1.03 -9.31 3.94
CA ASP A 103 -0.78 -10.74 4.04
C ASP A 103 -1.94 -11.57 3.46
N TRP A 104 -1.73 -12.86 3.30
CA TRP A 104 -2.71 -13.82 2.78
C TRP A 104 -3.11 -14.83 3.85
N ASN A 105 -4.37 -15.27 3.84
CA ASN A 105 -4.79 -16.44 4.62
C ASN A 105 -4.51 -17.76 3.88
N GLU A 106 -4.79 -18.91 4.51
CA GLU A 106 -4.65 -20.25 3.90
C GLU A 106 -5.50 -20.46 2.65
N ALA A 107 -6.62 -19.72 2.53
CA ALA A 107 -7.47 -19.77 1.35
C ALA A 107 -6.91 -18.92 0.18
N GLY A 108 -5.80 -18.21 0.39
CA GLY A 108 -5.20 -17.32 -0.60
C GLY A 108 -5.91 -15.98 -0.74
N GLU A 109 -6.74 -15.61 0.23
CA GLU A 109 -7.41 -14.32 0.27
C GLU A 109 -6.46 -13.24 0.82
N LEU A 110 -6.40 -12.12 0.11
CA LEU A 110 -5.55 -10.99 0.46
C LEU A 110 -6.21 -10.14 1.55
N PHE A 111 -5.45 -9.77 2.58
CA PHE A 111 -5.87 -8.78 3.56
C PHE A 111 -4.80 -7.72 3.75
N PHE A 112 -5.21 -6.49 4.05
CA PHE A 112 -4.27 -5.42 4.36
C PHE A 112 -4.74 -4.58 5.53
N THR A 113 -3.77 -4.11 6.31
CA THR A 113 -4.02 -3.18 7.40
C THR A 113 -3.84 -1.76 6.92
N ASN A 114 -4.69 -0.87 7.41
CA ASN A 114 -4.63 0.56 7.18
C ASN A 114 -4.64 1.32 8.50
N ASN A 115 -4.01 2.48 8.47
CA ASN A 115 -4.03 3.43 9.56
C ASN A 115 -4.76 4.71 9.12
N VAL A 116 -5.34 5.45 10.07
CA VAL A 116 -6.27 6.58 9.90
C VAL A 116 -7.73 6.17 9.72
N ASN A 117 -8.12 5.55 8.61
CA ASN A 117 -9.53 5.21 8.35
C ASN A 117 -9.76 3.69 8.32
N GLY A 118 -10.39 3.14 9.35
CA GLY A 118 -10.58 1.69 9.51
C GLY A 118 -9.27 0.96 9.80
N HIS A 119 -9.36 -0.35 10.05
CA HIS A 119 -8.20 -1.16 10.43
C HIS A 119 -7.86 -2.25 9.41
N LEU A 120 -8.72 -3.26 9.24
CA LEU A 120 -8.45 -4.43 8.40
C LEU A 120 -9.42 -4.51 7.22
N TRP A 121 -8.88 -4.82 6.04
CA TRP A 121 -9.59 -4.81 4.77
C TRP A 121 -9.29 -6.08 3.99
N HIS A 122 -10.30 -6.68 3.36
CA HIS A 122 -10.12 -7.74 2.36
C HIS A 122 -9.68 -7.07 1.06
N GLY A 123 -8.49 -7.41 0.54
CA GLY A 123 -7.92 -6.92 -0.71
C GLY A 123 -8.55 -7.56 -1.95
N ILE A 124 -9.70 -7.03 -2.37
CA ILE A 124 -10.40 -7.45 -3.59
C ILE A 124 -9.87 -6.70 -4.82
N PHE A 125 -9.58 -7.43 -5.90
CA PHE A 125 -9.11 -6.86 -7.15
C PHE A 125 -10.13 -5.90 -7.78
N GLY A 126 -9.70 -4.71 -8.15
CA GLY A 126 -10.53 -3.64 -8.70
C GLY A 126 -11.37 -2.90 -7.66
N ALA A 127 -11.28 -3.26 -6.37
CA ALA A 127 -12.10 -2.64 -5.34
C ALA A 127 -11.66 -1.22 -5.00
N PHE A 128 -12.65 -0.44 -4.57
CA PHE A 128 -12.49 0.91 -4.05
C PHE A 128 -12.91 0.94 -2.59
N TYR A 129 -12.06 1.48 -1.72
CA TYR A 129 -12.33 1.63 -0.28
C TYR A 129 -12.53 3.11 0.09
N PRO A 130 -13.20 3.41 1.21
CA PRO A 130 -13.28 4.75 1.79
C PRO A 130 -11.90 5.41 1.90
N ARG A 131 -11.85 6.72 1.70
CA ARG A 131 -10.63 7.55 1.77
C ARG A 131 -10.81 8.62 2.84
N MET A 132 -9.71 9.08 3.45
CA MET A 132 -9.77 10.18 4.41
C MET A 132 -10.32 11.46 3.75
N GLY A 133 -11.30 12.09 4.39
CA GLY A 133 -11.76 13.45 4.07
C GLY A 133 -12.37 13.63 2.68
N ASN A 134 -13.08 12.62 2.16
CA ASN A 134 -13.69 12.63 0.83
C ASN A 134 -12.72 13.03 -0.30
N ARG A 135 -11.42 12.70 -0.19
CA ARG A 135 -10.48 12.97 -1.29
C ARG A 135 -10.95 12.28 -2.58
N ASP A 136 -11.02 13.07 -3.65
CA ASP A 136 -11.47 12.63 -4.97
C ASP A 136 -10.60 11.50 -5.55
N ASP A 137 -11.23 10.62 -6.33
CA ASP A 137 -10.53 9.62 -7.13
C ASP A 137 -10.00 10.26 -8.42
N ARG A 138 -8.97 11.10 -8.28
CA ARG A 138 -8.40 11.93 -9.36
C ARG A 138 -7.92 11.17 -10.60
N PHE A 139 -7.81 9.85 -10.52
CA PHE A 139 -7.33 8.97 -11.59
C PHE A 139 -8.42 8.03 -12.13
N ILE A 140 -9.64 8.09 -11.59
CA ILE A 140 -10.74 7.19 -11.93
C ILE A 140 -12.04 7.99 -12.05
N GLU A 141 -12.71 7.88 -13.19
CA GLU A 141 -13.91 8.68 -13.47
C GLU A 141 -15.19 8.08 -12.86
N HIS A 142 -15.22 6.76 -12.64
CA HIS A 142 -16.43 6.04 -12.28
C HIS A 142 -16.20 5.14 -11.08
N VAL A 143 -16.62 5.61 -9.90
CA VAL A 143 -16.68 4.82 -8.66
C VAL A 143 -18.14 4.76 -8.24
N TYR A 144 -18.74 3.58 -8.37
CA TYR A 144 -20.16 3.38 -8.07
C TYR A 144 -20.42 3.29 -6.56
N ASP A 145 -19.59 2.52 -5.85
CA ASP A 145 -19.67 2.37 -4.40
C ASP A 145 -18.29 2.00 -3.82
N ARG A 146 -18.15 2.13 -2.49
CA ARG A 146 -16.94 1.80 -1.75
C ARG A 146 -17.18 0.68 -0.76
N ILE A 147 -16.33 -0.33 -0.80
CA ILE A 147 -16.41 -1.48 0.10
C ILE A 147 -15.95 -1.05 1.50
N GLY A 148 -16.73 -1.37 2.52
CA GLY A 148 -16.37 -1.11 3.92
C GLY A 148 -15.24 -2.02 4.42
N MET A 149 -14.70 -1.71 5.61
CA MET A 149 -13.72 -2.57 6.24
C MET A 149 -14.35 -3.90 6.67
N CYS A 150 -13.55 -4.97 6.75
CA CYS A 150 -14.03 -6.26 7.25
C CYS A 150 -13.84 -6.40 8.77
N ALA A 151 -13.07 -5.51 9.41
CA ALA A 151 -12.98 -5.42 10.86
C ALA A 151 -14.25 -4.81 11.48
N ASP A 152 -14.60 -5.28 12.67
CA ASP A 152 -15.60 -4.71 13.57
C ASP A 152 -15.00 -3.71 14.59
N HIS A 153 -13.71 -3.43 14.46
CA HIS A 153 -12.95 -2.57 15.36
C HIS A 153 -12.03 -1.61 14.59
N LEU A 154 -11.54 -0.59 15.30
CA LEU A 154 -10.56 0.38 14.80
C LEU A 154 -9.18 0.12 15.44
N HIS A 155 -8.13 0.64 14.82
CA HIS A 155 -6.77 0.61 15.37
C HIS A 155 -6.55 1.65 16.49
N HIS A 156 -7.59 2.41 16.84
CA HIS A 156 -7.59 3.39 17.93
C HIS A 156 -8.98 3.42 18.58
N ALA A 157 -9.08 3.98 19.80
CA ALA A 157 -10.38 4.20 20.43
C ALA A 157 -11.13 5.36 19.75
N GLY A 158 -12.47 5.28 19.66
CA GLY A 158 -13.33 6.35 19.13
C GLY A 158 -14.01 5.99 17.80
N SER A 159 -14.10 6.96 16.88
CA SER A 159 -14.72 6.80 15.56
C SER A 159 -13.74 7.14 14.43
N THR A 160 -14.02 6.63 13.23
CA THR A 160 -13.19 6.81 12.03
C THR A 160 -12.98 8.29 11.64
N ASP A 161 -13.94 9.16 11.97
CA ASP A 161 -13.91 10.58 11.62
C ASP A 161 -13.07 11.44 12.58
N ASP A 162 -12.63 10.87 13.70
CA ASP A 162 -12.01 11.63 14.81
C ASP A 162 -10.59 11.16 15.14
N TRP A 163 -9.93 10.50 14.18
CA TRP A 163 -8.57 9.95 14.32
C TRP A 163 -7.54 11.01 14.77
N THR A 164 -7.77 12.30 14.49
CA THR A 164 -6.84 13.36 14.92
C THR A 164 -6.80 13.52 16.43
N LYS A 165 -7.88 13.18 17.15
CA LYS A 165 -7.90 13.17 18.61
C LYS A 165 -7.15 11.99 19.19
N THR A 166 -6.77 11.00 18.38
CA THR A 166 -5.94 9.86 18.82
C THR A 166 -4.45 10.10 18.73
N ARG A 167 -4.06 11.31 18.38
CA ARG A 167 -2.68 11.78 18.37
C ARG A 167 -2.26 12.16 19.80
N ASP A 168 -0.99 11.95 20.10
CA ASP A 168 -0.34 12.39 21.35
C ASP A 168 -0.78 11.68 22.64
N GLY A 169 -1.48 10.53 22.54
CA GLY A 169 -1.81 9.69 23.70
C GLY A 169 -2.74 10.37 24.71
N LYS A 170 -3.69 11.19 24.26
CA LYS A 170 -4.62 11.96 25.11
C LYS A 170 -6.07 11.53 24.93
N GLY A 171 -6.79 11.27 26.01
CA GLY A 171 -8.16 10.74 25.96
C GLY A 171 -8.17 9.22 26.09
N VAL A 172 -9.28 8.57 25.73
CA VAL A 172 -9.52 7.14 26.05
C VAL A 172 -8.39 6.20 25.59
N HIS A 173 -7.82 6.43 24.39
CA HIS A 173 -6.70 5.63 23.92
C HIS A 173 -5.43 5.82 24.76
N GLY A 174 -5.16 7.04 25.26
CA GLY A 174 -4.05 7.32 26.17
C GLY A 174 -4.23 6.68 27.55
N GLU A 175 -5.46 6.69 28.08
CA GLU A 175 -5.80 6.03 29.35
C GLU A 175 -5.56 4.51 29.29
N LEU A 176 -5.82 3.91 28.13
CA LEU A 176 -5.58 2.49 27.87
C LEU A 176 -4.12 2.18 27.45
N GLY A 177 -3.22 3.17 27.47
CA GLY A 177 -1.82 3.01 27.11
C GLY A 177 -1.55 2.88 25.60
N GLY A 178 -2.52 3.26 24.77
CA GLY A 178 -2.45 3.22 23.30
C GLY A 178 -2.29 4.59 22.64
N GLY A 179 -2.27 4.59 21.31
CA GLY A 179 -2.19 5.78 20.46
C GLY A 179 -2.40 5.43 18.98
N HIS A 180 -2.31 6.42 18.09
CA HIS A 180 -2.28 6.21 16.64
C HIS A 180 -1.11 5.27 16.26
N SER A 181 -1.43 4.03 15.92
CA SER A 181 -0.43 3.01 15.57
C SER A 181 -0.16 2.97 14.07
N HIS A 182 1.08 2.64 13.71
CA HIS A 182 1.48 2.24 12.36
C HIS A 182 2.02 0.82 12.44
N CYS A 183 1.13 -0.17 12.42
CA CYS A 183 1.49 -1.57 12.52
C CYS A 183 1.35 -2.30 11.17
N GLY A 184 2.27 -3.24 10.93
CA GLY A 184 2.11 -4.24 9.89
C GLY A 184 0.97 -5.20 10.22
N GLY A 185 0.71 -6.12 9.31
CA GLY A 185 -0.28 -7.19 9.45
C GLY A 185 0.37 -8.48 8.99
N MET A 186 0.13 -9.55 9.74
CA MET A 186 0.55 -10.90 9.43
C MET A 186 -0.60 -11.83 9.81
N ILE A 187 -0.97 -12.73 8.92
CA ILE A 187 -1.95 -13.78 9.15
C ILE A 187 -1.15 -15.06 9.34
N TYR A 188 -1.06 -15.50 10.59
CA TYR A 188 -0.42 -16.76 10.96
C TYR A 188 -1.49 -17.83 11.19
N LEU A 189 -1.20 -19.04 10.71
CA LEU A 189 -2.02 -20.24 10.89
C LEU A 189 -1.18 -21.35 11.49
#